data_AF-A0A2E7RQD4-F1
#
_entry.id   AF-A0A2E7RQD4-F1
#
_cell.length_a   1.000
_cell.length_b   1.000
_cell.length_c   1.000
_cell.angle_alpha   90.00
_cell.angle_beta   90.00
_cell.angle_gamma   90.00
#
_symmetry.space_group_name_H-M   'P 1'
#
loop_
_entity.id
_entity.type
_entity.pdbx_description
1 polymer ?
#
loop_
_entity_poly.entity_id
_entity_poly.type
_entity_poly.pdbx_seq_one_letter_code
_entity_poly.pdbx_strand_id
1 'polypeptide(L)'
;MSKIALVQFKASTDKKKNLPKILDYIKQAAKNNADMVTFPEYMMFYTPSTQTARQVAQEAETINGEFVSAVAQSAKENSISVVGTMYEKSRKKDRVYDTSFIINKTGKITGKYRKIHLYDALGFKESDKMSSGTEIPLPTKTSVGTMGMLICYDLRFPEMSRT
;
A
#
# COMPACT_ATOMS: atom_id res chain seq x y z
N MET A 1 -5.09 10.52 -23.09
CA MET A 1 -4.59 9.20 -22.65
C MET A 1 -4.23 9.31 -21.19
N SER A 2 -4.65 8.36 -20.36
CA SER A 2 -4.28 8.34 -18.94
C SER A 2 -2.81 7.95 -18.77
N LYS A 3 -2.08 8.61 -17.88
CA LYS A 3 -0.67 8.34 -17.59
C LYS A 3 -0.49 7.85 -16.15
N ILE A 4 0.13 6.68 -15.99
CA ILE A 4 0.42 6.07 -14.68
C ILE A 4 1.94 6.09 -14.46
N ALA A 5 2.38 6.63 -13.32
CA ALA A 5 3.77 6.59 -12.88
C ALA A 5 4.00 5.38 -11.96
N LEU A 6 5.05 4.61 -12.22
CA LEU A 6 5.49 3.49 -11.40
C LEU A 6 6.72 3.92 -10.60
N VAL A 7 6.63 3.93 -9.27
CA VAL A 7 7.77 4.25 -8.40
C VAL A 7 8.46 2.96 -7.97
N GLN A 8 9.79 2.95 -8.02
CA GLN A 8 10.61 1.93 -7.39
C GLN A 8 11.66 2.62 -6.53
N PHE A 9 11.72 2.29 -5.24
CA PHE A 9 12.72 2.82 -4.33
C PHE A 9 13.09 1.79 -3.25
N LYS A 10 14.29 1.94 -2.68
CA LYS A 10 14.73 1.15 -1.53
C LYS A 10 14.07 1.69 -0.25
N ALA A 11 13.09 0.96 0.26
CA ALA A 11 12.45 1.27 1.53
C ALA A 11 13.44 1.11 2.71
N SER A 12 13.43 2.09 3.61
CA SER A 12 14.08 2.01 4.92
C SER A 12 13.22 1.22 5.89
N THR A 13 13.82 0.74 6.98
CA THR A 13 13.11 0.16 8.13
C THR A 13 12.44 1.20 9.03
N ASP A 14 12.60 2.49 8.72
CA ASP A 14 12.00 3.61 9.44
C ASP A 14 11.06 4.38 8.52
N LYS A 15 9.77 4.39 8.86
CA LYS A 15 8.73 5.08 8.07
C LYS A 15 8.95 6.59 7.98
N LYS A 16 9.62 7.20 8.97
CA LYS A 16 9.95 8.63 8.96
C LYS A 16 10.97 8.98 7.88
N LYS A 17 11.77 8.00 7.42
CA LYS A 17 12.71 8.17 6.30
C LYS A 17 12.06 7.91 4.94
N ASN A 18 11.01 7.11 4.90
CA ASN A 18 10.32 6.76 3.65
C ASN A 18 9.26 7.79 3.28
N LEU A 19 8.50 8.28 4.27
CA LEU A 19 7.39 9.21 4.00
C LEU A 19 7.84 10.45 3.19
N PRO A 20 8.92 11.18 3.55
CA PRO A 20 9.37 12.31 2.74
C PRO A 20 9.70 11.95 1.29
N LYS A 21 10.29 10.77 1.05
CA LYS A 21 10.59 10.28 -0.30
C LYS A 21 9.31 10.01 -1.09
N ILE A 22 8.33 9.37 -0.45
CA ILE A 22 7.02 9.09 -1.04
C ILE A 22 6.33 10.38 -1.46
N LEU A 23 6.29 11.38 -0.58
CA LEU A 23 5.69 12.68 -0.88
C LEU A 23 6.41 13.38 -2.04
N ASP A 24 7.74 13.30 -2.10
CA ASP A 24 8.51 13.83 -3.21
C ASP A 24 8.23 13.09 -4.53
N TYR A 25 8.12 11.75 -4.51
CA TYR A 25 7.73 10.99 -5.70
C TYR A 25 6.32 11.31 -6.20
N ILE A 26 5.36 11.56 -5.30
CA ILE A 26 4.01 12.03 -5.67
C ILE A 26 4.12 13.36 -6.42
N LYS A 27 4.88 14.31 -5.87
CA LYS A 27 5.13 15.62 -6.50
C LYS A 27 5.83 15.49 -7.86
N GLN A 28 6.84 14.64 -7.96
CA GLN A 28 7.55 14.38 -9.22
C GLN A 28 6.63 13.74 -10.27
N ALA A 29 5.81 12.77 -9.90
CA ALA A 29 4.85 12.14 -10.80
C ALA A 29 3.84 13.17 -11.34
N ALA A 30 3.30 14.02 -10.48
CA ALA A 30 2.39 15.08 -10.87
C ALA A 30 3.05 16.11 -11.80
N LYS A 31 4.29 16.55 -11.50
CA LYS A 31 5.09 17.41 -12.40
C LYS A 31 5.31 16.80 -13.79
N ASN A 32 5.35 15.48 -13.87
CA ASN A 32 5.47 14.73 -15.13
C ASN A 32 4.10 14.42 -15.77
N ASN A 33 3.03 15.11 -15.34
CA ASN A 33 1.66 14.98 -15.85
C ASN A 33 1.09 13.55 -15.73
N ALA A 34 1.44 12.81 -14.67
CA ALA A 34 0.79 11.54 -14.36
C ALA A 34 -0.58 11.79 -13.70
N ASP A 35 -1.59 11.02 -14.09
CA ASP A 35 -2.92 11.02 -13.47
C ASP A 35 -2.97 10.16 -12.19
N MET A 36 -2.05 9.20 -12.11
CA MET A 36 -1.89 8.29 -10.98
C MET A 36 -0.41 7.93 -10.77
N VAL A 37 -0.03 7.76 -9.51
CA VAL A 37 1.26 7.18 -9.11
C VAL A 37 1.03 5.94 -8.25
N THR A 38 1.81 4.89 -8.49
CA THR A 38 1.79 3.66 -7.69
C THR A 38 3.17 3.36 -7.11
N PHE A 39 3.16 2.74 -5.93
CA PHE A 39 4.33 2.47 -5.11
C PHE A 39 4.53 0.97 -4.88
N PRO A 40 5.75 0.54 -4.54
CA PRO A 40 6.02 -0.85 -4.22
C PRO A 40 5.33 -1.28 -2.91
N GLU A 41 5.13 -2.58 -2.74
CA GLU A 41 4.78 -3.19 -1.45
C GLU A 41 5.80 -2.77 -0.37
N TYR A 42 5.34 -2.63 0.87
CA TYR A 42 6.13 -2.16 2.02
C TYR A 42 6.76 -0.76 1.85
N MET A 43 6.12 0.11 1.05
CA MET A 43 6.53 1.51 0.94
C MET A 43 6.57 2.23 2.30
N MET A 44 5.69 1.86 3.24
CA MET A 44 5.65 2.45 4.58
C MET A 44 6.97 2.20 5.31
N PHE A 45 7.40 0.95 5.45
CA PHE A 45 8.75 0.57 5.86
C PHE A 45 9.06 -0.87 5.52
N TYR A 46 10.33 -1.17 5.27
CA TYR A 46 10.81 -2.54 5.11
C TYR A 46 10.88 -3.25 6.46
N THR A 47 10.44 -4.50 6.50
CA THR A 47 10.50 -5.35 7.70
C THR A 47 11.58 -6.42 7.53
N PRO A 48 12.74 -6.29 8.20
CA PRO A 48 13.76 -7.33 8.17
C PRO A 48 13.27 -8.59 8.90
N SER A 49 13.87 -9.74 8.59
CA SER A 49 13.54 -11.02 9.23
C SER A 49 13.68 -10.97 10.76
N THR A 50 14.64 -10.20 11.27
CA THR A 50 14.92 -10.00 12.70
C THR A 50 13.86 -9.19 13.45
N GLN A 51 12.99 -8.45 12.75
CA GLN A 51 11.96 -7.63 13.40
C GLN A 51 10.80 -8.52 13.86
N THR A 52 10.44 -8.44 15.14
CA THR A 52 9.34 -9.21 15.74
C THR A 52 7.97 -8.70 15.30
N ALA A 53 6.95 -9.55 15.39
CA ALA A 53 5.56 -9.17 15.08
C ALA A 53 5.06 -7.99 15.94
N ARG A 54 5.45 -7.96 17.23
CA ARG A 54 5.15 -6.86 18.15
C ARG A 54 5.78 -5.53 17.69
N GLN A 55 7.03 -5.55 17.24
CA GLN A 55 7.70 -4.34 16.74
C GLN A 55 7.01 -3.79 15.48
N VAL A 56 6.59 -4.66 14.55
CA VAL A 56 5.83 -4.23 13.37
C VAL A 56 4.47 -3.65 13.80
N ALA A 57 3.77 -4.30 14.73
CA ALA A 57 2.47 -3.85 15.22
C ALA A 57 2.51 -2.51 15.96
N GLN A 58 3.62 -2.18 16.63
CA GLN A 58 3.83 -0.89 17.27
C GLN A 58 3.97 0.27 16.26
N GLU A 59 4.56 0.00 15.10
CA GLU A 59 4.76 0.99 14.03
C GLU A 59 3.57 1.08 13.06
N ALA A 60 2.69 0.08 13.07
CA ALA A 60 1.50 0.03 12.23
C ALA A 60 0.47 1.11 12.59
N GLU A 61 -0.30 1.52 11.59
CA GLU A 61 -1.27 2.60 11.72
C GLU A 61 -2.67 2.13 11.30
N THR A 62 -3.70 2.91 11.62
CA THR A 62 -5.01 2.69 10.99
C THR A 62 -5.02 3.29 9.59
N ILE A 63 -5.98 2.93 8.75
CA ILE A 63 -6.10 3.51 7.40
C ILE A 63 -6.25 5.05 7.40
N ASN A 64 -6.70 5.63 8.51
CA ASN A 64 -6.80 7.09 8.71
C ASN A 64 -5.66 7.64 9.59
N GLY A 65 -4.57 6.89 9.73
CA GLY A 65 -3.38 7.30 10.48
C GLY A 65 -2.58 8.39 9.79
N GLU A 66 -1.51 8.84 10.45
CA GLU A 66 -0.65 9.93 9.99
C GLU A 66 -0.03 9.63 8.61
N PHE A 67 0.43 8.39 8.38
CA PHE A 67 1.09 7.99 7.14
C PHE A 67 0.16 8.14 5.94
N VAL A 68 -1.03 7.53 5.99
CA VAL A 68 -2.00 7.60 4.88
C VAL A 68 -2.59 9.00 4.76
N SER A 69 -2.79 9.71 5.87
CA SER A 69 -3.27 11.10 5.85
C SER A 69 -2.28 12.04 5.16
N ALA A 70 -0.98 11.87 5.39
CA ALA A 70 0.06 12.65 4.72
C ALA A 70 0.11 12.34 3.21
N VAL A 71 0.01 11.06 2.83
CA VAL A 71 -0.09 10.66 1.42
C VAL A 71 -1.35 11.23 0.77
N ALA A 72 -2.49 11.22 1.48
CA ALA A 72 -3.76 11.74 0.99
C ALA A 72 -3.74 13.25 0.78
N GLN A 73 -3.13 13.97 1.72
CA GLN A 73 -2.93 15.41 1.61
C GLN A 73 -2.04 15.75 0.40
N SER A 74 -0.93 15.03 0.22
CA SER A 74 -0.04 15.23 -0.93
C SER A 74 -0.71 14.89 -2.26
N ALA A 75 -1.52 13.84 -2.32
CA ALA A 75 -2.34 13.49 -3.49
C ALA A 75 -3.29 14.64 -3.87
N LYS A 76 -3.97 15.23 -2.88
CA LYS A 76 -4.86 16.37 -3.06
C LYS A 76 -4.12 17.62 -3.54
N GLU A 77 -3.02 17.98 -2.90
CA GLU A 77 -2.21 19.16 -3.24
C GLU A 77 -1.66 19.09 -4.67
N ASN A 78 -1.29 17.89 -5.12
CA ASN A 78 -0.73 17.67 -6.44
C ASN A 78 -1.78 17.22 -7.48
N SER A 79 -3.06 17.16 -7.09
CA SER A 79 -4.19 16.75 -7.96
C SER A 79 -3.97 15.41 -8.69
N ILE A 80 -3.33 14.44 -8.03
CA ILE A 80 -2.96 13.12 -8.58
C ILE A 80 -3.56 11.99 -7.73
N SER A 81 -3.95 10.88 -8.34
CA SER A 81 -4.36 9.68 -7.60
C SER A 81 -3.14 8.86 -7.13
N VAL A 82 -3.24 8.18 -5.99
CA VAL A 82 -2.14 7.38 -5.42
C VAL A 82 -2.61 5.96 -5.13
N VAL A 83 -1.81 4.98 -5.51
CA VAL A 83 -1.95 3.58 -5.07
C VAL A 83 -0.72 3.20 -4.26
N GLY A 84 -0.92 2.72 -3.04
CA GLY A 84 0.18 2.37 -2.15
C GLY A 84 -0.21 1.30 -1.15
N THR A 85 0.77 0.85 -0.35
CA THR A 85 0.51 -0.10 0.72
C THR A 85 0.98 0.41 2.09
N MET A 86 0.44 -0.18 3.15
CA MET A 86 0.80 0.11 4.53
C MET A 86 0.68 -1.14 5.40
N TYR A 87 1.30 -1.08 6.58
CA TYR A 87 0.94 -1.97 7.68
C TYR A 87 -0.26 -1.40 8.43
N GLU A 88 -1.44 -1.98 8.19
CA GLU A 88 -2.67 -1.61 8.89
C GLU A 88 -2.78 -2.38 10.21
N LYS A 89 -3.17 -1.71 11.30
CA LYS A 89 -3.43 -2.37 12.59
C LYS A 89 -4.42 -3.52 12.44
N SER A 90 -4.05 -4.70 12.96
CA SER A 90 -4.96 -5.84 13.05
C SER A 90 -5.83 -5.79 14.30
N ARG A 91 -6.93 -6.55 14.29
CA ARG A 91 -7.71 -6.85 15.50
C ARG A 91 -7.01 -7.89 16.38
N LYS A 92 -6.09 -8.68 15.81
CA LYS A 92 -5.29 -9.66 16.55
C LYS A 92 -4.08 -8.96 17.18
N LYS A 93 -3.82 -9.27 18.46
CA LYS A 93 -2.67 -8.74 19.19
C LYS A 93 -1.36 -9.06 18.47
N ASP A 94 -0.47 -8.07 18.40
CA ASP A 94 0.86 -8.19 17.79
C ASP A 94 0.84 -8.69 16.33
N ARG A 95 -0.24 -8.37 15.60
CA ARG A 95 -0.39 -8.65 14.17
C ARG A 95 -0.74 -7.38 13.40
N VAL A 96 -0.44 -7.38 12.11
CA VAL A 96 -0.82 -6.33 11.17
C VAL A 96 -1.50 -6.94 9.94
N TYR A 97 -2.18 -6.12 9.14
CA TYR A 97 -2.52 -6.47 7.77
C TYR A 97 -1.51 -5.81 6.83
N ASP A 98 -1.19 -6.49 5.75
CA ASP A 98 -0.64 -5.82 4.57
C ASP A 98 -1.81 -5.27 3.75
N THR A 99 -1.92 -3.95 3.70
CA THR A 99 -3.08 -3.27 3.16
C THR A 99 -2.68 -2.36 2.01
N SER A 100 -3.25 -2.60 0.83
CA SER A 100 -3.25 -1.67 -0.30
C SER A 100 -4.40 -0.67 -0.16
N PHE A 101 -4.16 0.56 -0.60
CA PHE A 101 -5.15 1.62 -0.67
C PHE A 101 -5.09 2.39 -1.98
N ILE A 102 -6.23 2.94 -2.39
CA ILE A 102 -6.35 3.89 -3.50
C ILE A 102 -6.84 5.20 -2.92
N ILE A 103 -6.10 6.27 -3.19
CA ILE A 103 -6.48 7.65 -2.88
C ILE A 103 -6.73 8.37 -4.19
N ASN A 104 -7.87 9.05 -4.31
CA ASN A 104 -8.16 9.87 -5.48
C ASN A 104 -7.53 11.27 -5.38
N LYS A 105 -7.54 12.03 -6.48
CA LYS A 105 -7.04 13.41 -6.56
C LYS A 105 -7.66 14.42 -5.58
N THR A 106 -8.75 14.06 -4.88
CA THR A 106 -9.36 14.91 -3.83
C THR A 106 -8.84 14.60 -2.43
N GLY A 107 -7.94 13.61 -2.30
CA GLY A 107 -7.44 13.10 -1.02
C GLY A 107 -8.36 12.09 -0.33
N LYS A 108 -9.38 11.56 -1.02
CA LYS A 108 -10.27 10.54 -0.45
C LYS A 108 -9.75 9.15 -0.75
N ILE A 109 -9.76 8.28 0.27
CA ILE A 109 -9.54 6.85 0.10
C ILE A 109 -10.76 6.25 -0.60
N THR A 110 -10.58 5.74 -1.81
CA THR A 110 -11.65 5.16 -2.64
C THR A 110 -11.54 3.65 -2.80
N GLY A 111 -10.41 3.07 -2.41
CA GLY A 111 -10.19 1.62 -2.43
C GLY A 111 -9.34 1.21 -1.24
N LYS A 112 -9.65 0.04 -0.68
CA LYS A 112 -8.84 -0.61 0.37
C LYS A 112 -8.91 -2.11 0.17
N TYR A 113 -7.77 -2.77 0.28
CA TYR A 113 -7.66 -4.21 0.16
C TYR A 113 -6.62 -4.74 1.14
N ARG A 114 -6.95 -5.80 1.88
CA ARG A 114 -6.04 -6.51 2.78
C ARG A 114 -5.60 -7.80 2.11
N LYS A 115 -4.29 -8.00 1.95
CA LYS A 115 -3.69 -9.18 1.30
C LYS A 115 -4.28 -10.48 1.85
N ILE A 116 -4.81 -11.32 0.97
CA ILE A 116 -5.43 -12.60 1.35
C ILE A 116 -4.35 -13.67 1.45
N HIS A 117 -3.52 -13.78 0.41
CA HIS A 117 -2.52 -14.83 0.31
C HIS A 117 -1.19 -14.36 0.90
N LEU A 118 -0.92 -14.75 2.14
CA LEU A 118 0.35 -14.47 2.81
C LEU A 118 1.47 -15.34 2.23
N TYR A 119 2.63 -14.74 2.04
CA TYR A 119 3.81 -15.44 1.53
C TYR A 119 4.52 -16.23 2.63
N ASP A 120 4.27 -17.53 2.67
CA ASP A 120 4.92 -18.50 3.55
C ASP A 120 5.73 -19.53 2.76
N ALA A 121 6.77 -19.06 2.07
CA ALA A 121 7.61 -19.91 1.25
C ALA A 121 9.08 -19.49 1.29
N LEU A 122 9.96 -20.41 0.89
CA LEU A 122 11.42 -20.20 0.76
C LEU A 122 12.07 -19.61 2.03
N GLY A 123 11.62 -20.04 3.21
CA GLY A 123 12.17 -19.61 4.50
C GLY A 123 11.64 -18.26 5.00
N PHE A 124 10.73 -17.61 4.27
CA PHE A 124 9.98 -16.45 4.75
C PHE A 124 8.58 -16.87 5.19
N LYS A 125 8.09 -16.24 6.26
CA LYS A 125 6.74 -16.45 6.79
C LYS A 125 6.08 -15.12 7.11
N GLU A 126 5.35 -14.56 6.16
CA GLU A 126 4.50 -13.38 6.41
C GLU A 126 3.51 -13.67 7.53
N SER A 127 3.00 -14.89 7.60
CA SER A 127 2.08 -15.33 8.63
C SER A 127 2.66 -15.33 10.03
N ASP A 128 3.96 -15.08 10.24
CA ASP A 128 4.53 -14.85 11.57
C ASP A 128 4.29 -13.41 12.08
N LYS A 129 3.95 -12.47 11.18
CA LYS A 129 3.74 -11.06 11.52
C LYS A 129 2.36 -10.54 11.10
N MET A 130 1.76 -11.15 10.09
CA MET A 130 0.57 -10.63 9.40
C MET A 130 -0.66 -11.49 9.60
N SER A 131 -1.83 -10.88 9.47
CA SER A 131 -3.12 -11.53 9.36
C SER A 131 -3.58 -11.47 7.91
N SER A 132 -4.14 -12.56 7.39
CA SER A 132 -4.77 -12.57 6.08
C SER A 132 -6.05 -11.71 6.07
N GLY A 133 -6.29 -11.04 4.94
CA GLY A 133 -7.62 -10.58 4.55
C GLY A 133 -8.55 -11.75 4.25
N THR A 134 -9.84 -11.45 4.09
CA THR A 134 -10.91 -12.45 3.92
C THR A 134 -11.77 -12.23 2.67
N GLU A 135 -11.54 -11.15 1.93
CA GLU A 135 -12.43 -10.72 0.85
C GLU A 135 -11.62 -10.28 -0.37
N ILE A 136 -11.95 -10.83 -1.54
CA ILE A 136 -11.44 -10.37 -2.83
C ILE A 136 -12.11 -9.01 -3.12
N PRO A 137 -11.33 -7.94 -3.35
CA PRO A 137 -11.90 -6.61 -3.54
C PRO A 137 -12.56 -6.52 -4.91
N LEU A 138 -13.74 -5.90 -4.96
CA LEU A 138 -14.30 -5.50 -6.25
C LEU A 138 -13.42 -4.44 -6.91
N PRO A 139 -13.29 -4.45 -8.25
CA PRO A 139 -12.55 -3.41 -8.95
C PRO A 139 -13.08 -2.00 -8.64
N THR A 140 -12.17 -1.08 -8.36
CA THR A 140 -12.49 0.30 -7.99
C THR A 140 -12.42 1.21 -9.20
N LYS A 141 -13.44 2.06 -9.41
CA LYS A 141 -13.41 3.10 -10.45
C LYS A 141 -12.43 4.21 -10.07
N THR A 142 -11.52 4.55 -10.98
CA THR A 142 -10.51 5.60 -10.77
C THR A 142 -10.45 6.57 -11.97
N SER A 143 -9.64 7.61 -11.87
CA SER A 143 -9.40 8.56 -12.98
C SER A 143 -8.68 7.94 -14.18
N VAL A 144 -8.05 6.76 -14.00
CA VAL A 144 -7.29 6.06 -15.05
C VAL A 144 -7.98 4.79 -15.54
N GLY A 145 -9.23 4.57 -15.13
CA GLY A 145 -10.02 3.39 -15.44
C GLY A 145 -10.43 2.58 -14.21
N THR A 146 -11.02 1.41 -14.44
CA THR A 146 -11.38 0.47 -13.37
C THR A 146 -10.16 -0.35 -12.99
N MET A 147 -9.81 -0.37 -11.70
CA MET A 147 -8.59 -1.02 -11.20
C MET A 147 -8.91 -2.13 -10.19
N GLY A 148 -8.32 -3.31 -10.43
CA GLY A 148 -8.19 -4.36 -9.41
C GLY A 148 -6.95 -4.12 -8.52
N MET A 149 -6.97 -4.66 -7.31
CA MET A 149 -5.83 -4.62 -6.38
C MET A 149 -5.39 -6.04 -6.04
N LEU A 150 -4.11 -6.31 -6.24
CA LEU A 150 -3.44 -7.54 -5.83
C LEU A 150 -2.13 -7.14 -5.14
N ILE A 151 -1.74 -7.88 -4.11
CA ILE A 151 -0.48 -7.61 -3.40
C ILE A 151 0.41 -8.84 -3.53
N CYS A 152 1.53 -8.67 -4.23
CA CYS A 152 2.65 -9.62 -4.26
C CYS A 152 2.21 -11.07 -4.55
N TYR A 153 2.14 -11.92 -3.51
CA TYR A 153 1.84 -13.34 -3.66
C TYR A 153 0.44 -13.63 -4.21
N ASP A 154 -0.50 -12.69 -4.10
CA ASP A 154 -1.81 -12.76 -4.77
C ASP A 154 -1.69 -13.00 -6.28
N LEU A 155 -0.59 -12.59 -6.93
CA LEU A 155 -0.33 -12.81 -8.36
C LEU A 155 -0.33 -14.31 -8.75
N ARG A 156 -0.13 -15.21 -7.78
CA ARG A 156 -0.10 -16.66 -8.01
C ARG A 156 -1.48 -17.31 -8.01
N PHE A 157 -2.53 -16.56 -7.72
CA PHE A 157 -3.89 -17.08 -7.52
C PHE A 157 -4.82 -16.50 -8.60
N PRO A 158 -5.13 -17.26 -9.68
CA PRO A 158 -5.94 -16.77 -10.78
C PRO A 158 -7.32 -16.25 -10.37
N GLU A 159 -7.88 -16.75 -9.28
CA GLU A 159 -9.13 -16.29 -8.68
C GLU A 159 -9.14 -14.78 -8.43
N MET A 160 -7.98 -14.18 -8.16
CA MET A 160 -7.83 -12.75 -7.90
C MET A 160 -8.03 -11.88 -9.16
N SER A 161 -7.97 -12.46 -10.36
CA SER A 161 -7.98 -11.71 -11.63
C SER A 161 -9.01 -12.21 -12.66
N ARG A 162 -9.98 -13.04 -12.25
CA ARG A 162 -10.94 -13.72 -13.16
C ARG A 162 -12.27 -12.97 -13.39
N THR A 163 -12.39 -11.72 -12.98
CA THR A 163 -13.63 -10.92 -13.09
C THR A 163 -13.74 -10.13 -14.38
#